data_AF-A0A838SF17-F1
#
_entry.id   AF-A0A838SF17-F1
#
_cell.length_a   1.000
_cell.length_b   1.000
_cell.length_c   1.000
_cell.angle_alpha   90.00
_cell.angle_beta   90.00
_cell.angle_gamma   90.00
#
_symmetry.space_group_name_H-M   'P 1'
#
loop_
_entity.id
_entity.type
_entity.pdbx_description
1 polymer ?
#
loop_
_entity_poly.entity_id
_entity_poly.type
_entity_poly.pdbx_seq_one_letter_code
_entity_poly.pdbx_strand_id
1 'polypeptide(L)'
;MKSLIVYTALFFVGVGFGLGAPILASRYAQPYLPQFLKETVHPLTGTVTHKERQQDRLLMTVTTQDGTILATFRKQVPEIDLLVEEQDSVTLDVKQYEPFVTDPPVIKVNKLTRQASEPDQPSPSLIEPEPLRDPPLNPPPASGETSDNPEPSHLPPN
;
A
#
# COMPACT_ATOMS: atom_id res chain seq x y z
N MET A 1 1.53 -68.16 0.00
CA MET A 1 1.66 -67.10 -1.04
C MET A 1 0.57 -66.03 -0.94
N LYS A 2 -0.72 -66.38 -0.75
CA LYS A 2 -1.82 -65.40 -0.66
C LYS A 2 -1.71 -64.42 0.52
N SER A 3 -1.23 -64.89 1.68
CA SER A 3 -1.02 -64.06 2.87
C SER A 3 0.05 -62.98 2.69
N LEU A 4 1.16 -63.30 2.03
CA LEU A 4 2.23 -62.34 1.74
C LEU A 4 1.70 -61.16 0.91
N ILE A 5 0.92 -61.44 -0.13
CA ILE A 5 0.33 -60.43 -1.02
C ILE A 5 -0.56 -59.44 -0.26
N VAL A 6 -1.33 -59.93 0.72
CA VAL A 6 -2.19 -59.08 1.56
C VAL A 6 -1.35 -58.16 2.44
N TYR A 7 -0.29 -58.67 3.07
CA TYR A 7 0.60 -57.84 3.89
C TYR A 7 1.35 -56.81 3.06
N THR A 8 1.83 -57.18 1.87
CA THR A 8 2.51 -56.27 0.96
C THR A 8 1.57 -55.16 0.48
N ALA A 9 0.31 -55.48 0.15
CA ALA A 9 -0.69 -54.48 -0.23
C ALA A 9 -1.00 -53.50 0.91
N LEU A 10 -1.21 -53.99 2.14
CA LEU A 10 -1.41 -53.11 3.30
C LEU A 10 -0.21 -52.21 3.57
N PHE A 11 1.01 -52.74 3.42
CA PHE A 11 2.24 -51.97 3.57
C PHE A 11 2.30 -50.82 2.57
N PHE A 12 2.01 -51.07 1.29
CA PHE A 12 2.01 -50.02 0.27
C PHE A 12 0.91 -48.99 0.48
N VAL A 13 -0.28 -49.39 0.93
CA VAL A 13 -1.34 -48.44 1.30
C VAL A 13 -0.90 -47.57 2.49
N GLY A 14 -0.30 -48.18 3.51
CA GLY A 14 0.23 -47.45 4.67
C GLY A 14 1.37 -46.50 4.30
N VAL A 15 2.31 -46.92 3.46
CA VAL A 15 3.41 -46.06 2.98
C VAL A 15 2.88 -44.94 2.08
N GLY A 16 1.93 -45.25 1.19
CA GLY A 16 1.27 -44.25 0.34
C GLY A 16 0.54 -43.18 1.16
N PHE A 17 -0.19 -43.59 2.21
CA PHE A 17 -0.81 -42.64 3.14
C PHE A 17 0.22 -41.90 4.00
N GLY A 18 1.23 -42.58 4.54
CA GLY A 18 2.25 -41.98 5.39
C GLY A 18 3.10 -40.94 4.67
N LEU A 19 3.47 -41.19 3.41
CA LEU A 19 4.23 -40.25 2.58
C LEU A 19 3.33 -39.24 1.85
N GLY A 20 2.09 -39.62 1.51
CA GLY A 20 1.16 -38.74 0.80
C GLY A 20 0.46 -37.72 1.69
N ALA A 21 0.16 -38.09 2.94
CA ALA A 21 -0.55 -37.23 3.87
C ALA A 21 0.14 -35.88 4.13
N PRO A 22 1.48 -35.79 4.35
CA PRO A 22 2.15 -34.51 4.56
C PRO A 22 2.06 -33.55 3.36
N ILE A 23 2.15 -34.09 2.13
CA ILE A 23 2.16 -33.29 0.89
C ILE A 23 0.77 -32.69 0.64
N LEU A 24 -0.29 -33.47 0.85
CA LEU A 24 -1.66 -33.00 0.69
C LEU A 24 -2.09 -32.11 1.87
N ALA A 25 -1.71 -32.46 3.10
CA ALA A 25 -2.04 -31.68 4.28
C ALA A 25 -1.42 -30.28 4.24
N SER A 26 -0.20 -30.13 3.74
CA SER A 26 0.46 -28.82 3.63
C SER A 26 -0.36 -27.81 2.80
N ARG A 27 -1.04 -28.24 1.73
CA ARG A 27 -1.87 -27.34 0.90
C ARG A 27 -3.16 -26.87 1.58
N TYR A 28 -3.71 -27.64 2.52
CA TYR A 28 -5.02 -27.35 3.13
C TYR A 28 -4.93 -26.93 4.61
N ALA A 29 -3.85 -27.26 5.32
CA ALA A 29 -3.72 -27.09 6.76
C ALA A 29 -2.86 -25.88 7.18
N GLN A 30 -2.46 -25.00 6.27
CA GLN A 30 -1.63 -23.81 6.59
C GLN A 30 -2.13 -23.00 7.82
N PRO A 31 -3.43 -22.76 8.02
CA PRO A 31 -3.90 -22.01 9.20
C PRO A 31 -3.80 -22.79 10.52
N TYR A 32 -3.86 -24.12 10.47
CA TYR A 32 -4.02 -25.00 11.63
C TYR A 32 -2.72 -25.73 12.03
N LEU A 33 -1.63 -25.54 11.30
CA LEU A 33 -0.34 -26.14 11.61
C LEU A 33 0.23 -25.57 12.93
N PRO A 34 0.71 -26.41 13.85
CA PRO A 34 1.43 -25.97 15.04
C PRO A 34 2.67 -25.14 14.69
N GLN A 35 3.05 -24.19 15.54
CA GLN A 35 4.18 -23.27 15.28
C GLN A 35 5.51 -23.99 14.99
N PHE A 36 5.74 -25.17 15.56
CA PHE A 36 6.96 -25.98 15.34
C PHE A 36 7.03 -26.65 13.95
N LEU A 37 5.91 -26.68 13.20
CA LEU A 37 5.83 -27.16 11.82
C LEU A 37 5.73 -26.01 10.80
N LYS A 38 5.56 -24.77 11.27
CA LYS A 38 5.63 -23.59 10.41
C LYS A 38 7.11 -23.34 10.13
N GLU A 39 7.48 -23.14 8.86
CA GLU A 39 8.85 -22.75 8.53
C GLU A 39 9.25 -21.54 9.39
N THR A 40 10.42 -21.58 10.02
CA THR A 40 10.94 -20.44 10.79
C THR A 40 11.17 -19.30 9.82
N VAL A 41 10.30 -18.31 9.94
CA VAL A 41 10.26 -17.13 9.09
C VAL A 41 10.78 -15.91 9.87
N HIS A 42 11.59 -15.11 9.21
CA HIS A 42 12.18 -13.89 9.75
C HIS A 42 11.56 -12.69 9.03
N PRO A 43 10.60 -11.99 9.65
CA PRO A 43 10.01 -10.80 9.05
C PRO A 43 11.06 -9.70 8.98
N LEU A 44 11.39 -9.29 7.76
CA LEU A 44 12.41 -8.30 7.48
C LEU A 44 11.76 -7.04 6.94
N THR A 45 11.96 -5.92 7.65
CA THR A 45 11.39 -4.63 7.26
C THR A 45 12.47 -3.72 6.70
N GLY A 46 12.18 -3.08 5.57
CA GLY A 46 13.07 -2.11 4.95
C GLY A 46 12.33 -1.13 4.05
N THR A 47 13.06 -0.22 3.45
CA THR A 47 12.55 0.77 2.50
C THR A 47 12.92 0.35 1.09
N VAL A 48 11.96 0.44 0.17
CA VAL A 48 12.17 0.17 -1.25
C VAL A 48 12.95 1.31 -1.85
N THR A 49 14.20 1.07 -2.24
CA THR A 49 15.06 2.09 -2.85
C THR A 49 15.00 2.08 -4.36
N HIS A 50 14.67 0.94 -4.96
CA HIS A 50 14.50 0.83 -6.40
C HIS A 50 13.48 -0.26 -6.77
N LYS A 51 12.67 0.02 -7.79
CA LYS A 51 11.69 -0.92 -8.36
C LYS A 51 11.84 -0.99 -9.88
N GLU A 52 12.11 -2.18 -10.41
CA GLU A 52 12.22 -2.41 -11.85
C GLU A 52 11.29 -3.54 -12.30
N ARG A 53 10.31 -3.21 -13.15
CA ARG A 53 9.41 -4.20 -13.75
C ARG A 53 9.97 -4.69 -15.08
N GLN A 54 10.18 -6.00 -15.17
CA GLN A 54 10.50 -6.71 -16.41
C GLN A 54 9.28 -7.49 -16.91
N GLN A 55 9.41 -8.14 -18.07
CA GLN A 55 8.28 -8.79 -18.75
C GLN A 55 7.67 -9.94 -17.93
N ASP A 56 8.48 -10.70 -17.20
CA ASP A 56 8.09 -11.90 -16.45
C ASP A 56 8.37 -11.81 -14.93
N ARG A 57 8.95 -10.69 -14.47
CA ARG A 57 9.40 -10.53 -13.08
C ARG A 57 9.46 -9.08 -12.64
N LEU A 58 9.45 -8.87 -11.33
CA LEU A 58 9.70 -7.61 -10.67
C LEU A 58 10.97 -7.73 -9.83
N LEU A 59 11.90 -6.80 -10.02
CA LEU A 59 13.09 -6.64 -9.20
C LEU A 59 12.87 -5.48 -8.24
N MET A 60 13.11 -5.72 -6.96
CA MET A 60 12.90 -4.72 -5.92
C MET A 60 14.10 -4.69 -4.97
N THR A 61 14.77 -3.54 -4.89
CA THR A 61 15.86 -3.32 -3.95
C THR A 61 15.29 -2.77 -2.66
N VAL A 62 15.50 -3.48 -1.56
CA VAL A 62 15.01 -3.15 -0.22
C VAL A 62 16.21 -2.90 0.70
N THR A 63 16.29 -1.70 1.25
CA THR A 63 17.32 -1.33 2.22
C THR A 63 16.78 -1.50 3.63
N THR A 64 17.48 -2.30 4.41
CA THR A 64 17.16 -2.64 5.81
C THR A 64 18.25 -2.10 6.73
N GLN A 65 18.11 -2.28 8.04
CA GLN A 65 19.16 -1.91 9.01
C GLN A 65 20.41 -2.78 8.86
N ASP A 66 20.24 -4.03 8.44
CA ASP A 66 21.31 -5.03 8.30
C ASP A 66 22.03 -4.95 6.94
N GLY A 67 21.45 -4.20 6.00
CA GLY A 67 21.98 -4.00 4.65
C GLY A 67 20.90 -4.03 3.57
N THR A 68 21.34 -4.19 2.33
CA THR A 68 20.47 -4.13 1.15
C THR A 68 20.22 -5.52 0.59
N ILE A 69 18.96 -5.77 0.22
CA ILE A 69 18.50 -7.01 -0.40
C ILE A 69 17.88 -6.71 -1.75
N LEU A 70 18.15 -7.57 -2.73
CA LEU A 70 17.43 -7.64 -3.98
C LEU A 70 16.37 -8.75 -3.91
N ALA A 71 15.10 -8.35 -3.85
CA ALA A 71 13.96 -9.25 -3.92
C ALA A 71 13.50 -9.41 -5.38
N THR A 72 13.52 -10.64 -5.89
CA THR A 72 13.02 -10.99 -7.22
C THR A 72 11.65 -11.66 -7.11
N PHE A 73 10.62 -11.07 -7.70
CA PHE A 73 9.27 -11.64 -7.74
C PHE A 73 8.95 -12.13 -9.15
N ARG A 74 8.54 -13.39 -9.25
CA ARG A 74 8.02 -14.05 -10.46
C ARG A 74 6.54 -14.38 -10.31
N LYS A 75 6.00 -14.30 -9.09
CA LYS A 75 4.59 -14.53 -8.76
C LYS A 75 3.93 -13.22 -8.36
N GLN A 76 2.65 -13.08 -8.70
CA GLN A 76 1.84 -11.91 -8.33
C GLN A 76 2.50 -10.57 -8.73
N VAL A 77 3.23 -10.58 -9.85
CA VAL A 77 3.99 -9.42 -10.32
C VAL A 77 3.10 -8.19 -10.53
N PRO A 78 1.93 -8.28 -11.21
CA PRO A 78 1.04 -7.14 -11.35
C PRO A 78 0.56 -6.57 -10.02
N GLU A 79 0.23 -7.43 -9.07
CA GLU A 79 -0.31 -7.05 -7.77
C GLU A 79 0.74 -6.34 -6.93
N ILE A 80 1.95 -6.89 -6.86
CA ILE A 80 3.05 -6.32 -6.07
C ILE A 80 3.49 -4.99 -6.68
N ASP A 81 3.58 -4.90 -8.01
CA ASP A 81 3.97 -3.67 -8.71
C ASP A 81 2.97 -2.52 -8.49
N LEU A 82 1.67 -2.83 -8.38
CA LEU A 82 0.64 -1.84 -8.06
C LEU A 82 0.65 -1.44 -6.57
N LEU A 83 1.00 -2.38 -5.68
CA LEU A 83 0.93 -2.17 -4.24
C LEU A 83 2.17 -1.51 -3.66
N VAL A 84 3.32 -1.56 -4.33
CA VAL A 84 4.60 -1.10 -3.79
C VAL A 84 5.20 -0.05 -4.71
N GLU A 85 5.58 1.09 -4.15
CA GLU A 85 6.32 2.13 -4.85
C GLU A 85 7.71 2.33 -4.24
N GLU A 86 8.58 3.01 -4.98
CA GLU A 86 9.85 3.47 -4.42
C GLU A 86 9.58 4.38 -3.20
N GLN A 87 10.45 4.28 -2.20
CA GLN A 87 10.36 4.88 -0.88
C GLN A 87 9.29 4.32 0.07
N ASP A 88 8.46 3.37 -0.37
CA ASP A 88 7.58 2.67 0.56
C ASP A 88 8.39 1.80 1.52
N SER A 89 7.88 1.65 2.75
CA SER A 89 8.42 0.67 3.68
C SER A 89 7.68 -0.65 3.50
N VAL A 90 8.42 -1.74 3.29
CA VAL A 90 7.89 -3.08 3.04
C VAL A 90 8.42 -4.05 4.10
N THR A 91 7.55 -4.94 4.56
CA THR A 91 7.93 -6.10 5.38
C THR A 91 7.83 -7.36 4.54
N LEU A 92 8.97 -8.01 4.33
CA LEU A 92 9.11 -9.26 3.60
C LEU A 92 9.24 -10.43 4.57
N ASP A 93 8.68 -11.55 4.19
CA ASP A 93 8.90 -12.82 4.85
C ASP A 93 10.09 -13.55 4.21
N VAL A 94 11.19 -13.72 4.96
CA VAL A 94 12.39 -14.43 4.48
C VAL A 94 12.78 -15.55 5.44
N LYS A 95 13.31 -16.66 4.92
CA LYS A 95 13.78 -17.78 5.77
C LYS A 95 14.99 -17.39 6.61
N GLN A 96 15.90 -16.64 6.00
CA GLN A 96 17.10 -16.08 6.60
C GLN A 96 17.50 -14.81 5.82
N TYR A 97 18.31 -13.95 6.42
CA TYR A 97 18.84 -12.78 5.73
C TYR A 97 19.81 -13.21 4.62
N GLU A 98 19.49 -12.87 3.36
CA GLU A 98 20.34 -13.11 2.20
C GLU A 98 20.29 -11.88 1.28
N PRO A 99 21.39 -11.50 0.62
CA PRO A 99 21.40 -10.34 -0.29
C PRO A 99 20.48 -10.50 -1.50
N PHE A 100 20.12 -11.74 -1.87
CA PHE A 100 19.28 -12.04 -3.02
C PHE A 100 18.21 -13.04 -2.60
N VAL A 101 16.94 -12.65 -2.69
CA VAL A 101 15.80 -13.50 -2.31
C VAL A 101 14.83 -13.64 -3.48
N THR A 102 14.21 -14.81 -3.62
CA THR A 102 13.26 -15.10 -4.71
C THR A 102 11.87 -15.38 -4.16
N ASP A 103 10.87 -14.67 -4.68
CA ASP A 103 9.46 -14.73 -4.30
C ASP A 103 9.21 -14.65 -2.77
N PRO A 104 9.87 -13.73 -2.02
CA PRO A 104 9.56 -13.59 -0.60
C PRO A 104 8.12 -13.09 -0.43
N PRO A 105 7.29 -13.67 0.45
CA PRO A 105 5.97 -13.13 0.71
C PRO A 105 6.02 -11.67 1.20
N VAL A 106 5.17 -10.81 0.64
CA VAL A 106 5.00 -9.43 1.14
C VAL A 106 3.95 -9.45 2.24
N ILE A 107 4.37 -9.17 3.48
CA ILE A 107 3.48 -9.20 4.65
C ILE A 107 2.75 -7.86 4.80
N LYS A 108 3.47 -6.75 4.60
CA LYS A 108 2.97 -5.41 4.87
C LYS A 108 3.66 -4.38 3.98
N VAL A 109 2.91 -3.37 3.55
CA VAL A 109 3.41 -2.20 2.84
C VAL A 109 2.91 -0.95 3.57
N ASN A 110 3.82 -0.09 4.01
CA ASN A 110 3.54 1.23 4.54
C ASN A 110 3.88 2.26 3.46
N LYS A 111 2.88 3.02 3.04
CA LYS A 111 3.07 4.09 2.07
C LYS A 111 3.82 5.24 2.71
N LEU A 112 4.83 5.77 2.03
CA LEU A 112 5.42 7.04 2.42
C LEU A 112 4.35 8.12 2.22
N THR A 113 3.83 8.62 3.33
CA THR A 113 2.59 9.36 3.33
C THR A 113 2.69 10.68 2.57
N ARG A 114 1.82 10.85 1.57
CA ARG A 114 1.28 12.16 1.17
C ARG A 114 0.06 12.53 2.04
N GLN A 115 -0.11 11.92 3.21
CA GLN A 115 -1.06 12.31 4.27
C GLN A 115 -0.55 13.53 5.05
N ALA A 116 -0.47 14.68 4.38
CA ALA A 116 -0.50 16.02 5.00
C ALA A 116 -1.11 17.03 4.02
N SER A 117 -2.08 16.59 3.22
CA SER A 117 -2.95 17.46 2.43
C SER A 117 -4.32 16.82 2.40
N GLU A 118 -4.94 16.75 3.57
CA GLU A 118 -6.37 16.96 3.66
C GLU A 118 -6.61 18.34 3.02
N PRO A 119 -7.32 18.45 1.88
CA PRO A 119 -7.80 19.76 1.46
C PRO A 119 -8.74 20.21 2.56
N ASP A 120 -8.44 21.34 3.20
CA ASP A 120 -9.27 22.03 4.19
C ASP A 120 -10.75 21.65 4.01
N GLN A 121 -11.19 20.70 4.81
CA GLN A 121 -12.60 20.47 5.00
C GLN A 121 -13.00 21.60 5.95
N PRO A 122 -13.75 22.63 5.51
CA PRO A 122 -14.26 23.59 6.45
C PRO A 122 -15.14 22.80 7.42
N SER A 123 -14.71 22.75 8.68
CA SER A 123 -15.52 22.25 9.80
C SER A 123 -16.94 22.74 9.59
N PRO A 124 -17.98 21.88 9.67
CA PRO A 124 -19.35 22.35 9.61
C PRO A 124 -19.52 23.32 10.77
N SER A 125 -19.49 24.62 10.45
CA SER A 125 -19.76 25.68 11.40
C SER A 125 -21.08 25.34 12.05
N LEU A 126 -21.02 25.13 13.37
CA LEU A 126 -22.16 25.15 14.25
C LEU A 126 -23.06 26.29 13.78
N ILE A 127 -24.25 25.95 13.30
CA ILE A 127 -25.26 26.92 12.87
C ILE A 127 -25.64 27.70 14.12
N GLU A 128 -25.01 28.86 14.34
CA GLU A 128 -25.47 29.84 15.30
C GLU A 128 -26.53 30.68 14.58
N PRO A 129 -27.81 30.65 15.00
CA PRO A 129 -28.87 31.36 14.31
C PRO A 129 -28.66 32.88 14.43
N GLU A 130 -28.44 33.54 13.29
CA GLU A 130 -28.40 34.99 13.18
C GLU A 130 -29.76 35.59 13.59
N PRO A 131 -29.83 36.55 14.52
CA PRO A 131 -31.08 37.24 14.83
C PRO A 131 -31.40 38.27 13.75
N LEU A 132 -32.56 38.07 13.11
CA LEU A 132 -33.34 39.01 12.27
C LEU A 132 -32.91 40.48 12.42
N ARG A 133 -32.30 41.04 11.38
CA ARG A 133 -32.20 42.49 11.16
C ARG A 133 -33.19 42.90 10.07
N ASP A 134 -34.19 43.68 10.46
CA ASP A 134 -35.19 44.26 9.57
C ASP A 134 -34.56 45.24 8.54
N PRO A 135 -35.15 45.38 7.34
CA PRO A 135 -34.57 46.13 6.23
C PRO A 135 -34.93 47.62 6.28
N PRO A 136 -34.02 48.56 5.92
CA PRO A 136 -34.45 49.90 5.55
C PRO A 136 -34.89 49.94 4.08
N LEU A 137 -36.15 50.32 3.90
CA LEU A 137 -36.82 50.64 2.63
C LEU A 137 -36.40 52.04 2.11
N ASN A 138 -36.19 52.08 0.79
CA ASN A 138 -36.27 53.22 -0.16
C ASN A 138 -34.98 53.93 -0.63
N PRO A 139 -34.85 54.16 -1.97
CA PRO A 139 -33.97 55.16 -2.59
C PRO A 139 -34.77 56.43 -3.05
N PRO A 140 -34.21 57.36 -3.87
CA PRO A 140 -33.66 58.71 -3.58
C PRO A 140 -34.62 59.88 -4.01
N PRO A 141 -34.26 61.20 -3.91
CA PRO A 141 -33.64 61.90 -5.06
C PRO A 141 -32.78 63.19 -4.78
N ALA A 142 -31.89 63.48 -5.73
CA ALA A 142 -31.38 64.76 -6.29
C ALA A 142 -31.21 66.05 -5.44
N SER A 143 -30.02 66.66 -5.56
CA SER A 143 -29.64 68.11 -5.70
C SER A 143 -28.26 68.29 -5.04
N GLY A 144 -27.14 68.59 -5.72
CA GLY A 144 -26.81 69.82 -6.45
C GLY A 144 -25.44 70.33 -5.93
N GLU A 145 -24.67 71.03 -6.77
CA GLU A 145 -23.39 71.75 -6.49
C GLU A 145 -22.11 70.87 -6.48
N THR A 146 -21.34 70.77 -7.57
CA THR A 146 -20.40 71.76 -8.17
C THR A 146 -19.33 72.29 -7.20
N SER A 147 -18.10 71.75 -7.31
CA SER A 147 -16.83 72.51 -7.25
C SER A 147 -15.69 71.53 -7.54
N ASP A 148 -15.24 71.45 -8.79
CA ASP A 148 -14.06 72.18 -9.29
C ASP A 148 -12.75 71.44 -8.97
N ASN A 149 -12.29 70.63 -9.92
CA ASN A 149 -10.89 70.23 -9.98
C ASN A 149 -10.48 70.17 -11.46
N PRO A 150 -9.60 71.07 -11.93
CA PRO A 150 -9.22 71.12 -13.32
C PRO A 150 -8.19 70.05 -13.66
N GLU A 151 -8.33 69.58 -14.89
CA GLU A 151 -7.37 68.81 -15.69
C GLU A 151 -5.95 69.45 -15.69
N PRO A 152 -4.89 68.68 -16.00
CA PRO A 152 -4.60 68.50 -17.41
C PRO A 152 -4.11 67.10 -17.81
N SER A 153 -4.72 66.61 -18.88
CA SER A 153 -4.23 65.59 -19.78
C SER A 153 -2.92 66.03 -20.41
N HIS A 154 -1.89 65.17 -20.49
CA HIS A 154 -0.99 65.13 -21.66
C HIS A 154 -0.42 63.72 -21.88
N LEU A 155 -0.66 63.23 -23.10
CA LEU A 155 -0.25 61.96 -23.72
C LEU A 155 1.27 61.69 -23.70
N PRO A 156 1.67 60.45 -23.98
CA PRO A 156 2.72 60.18 -24.96
C PRO A 156 2.14 59.47 -26.20
N PRO A 157 2.59 59.82 -27.42
CA PRO A 157 2.51 58.90 -28.55
C PRO A 157 3.91 58.43 -28.96
N ASN A 158 3.99 57.11 -29.14
CA ASN A 158 4.93 56.32 -29.94
C ASN A 158 6.39 56.22 -29.48
#